data_AF-A0AA90ZCN3-F1
#
_entry.id   AF-A0AA90ZCN3-F1
#
_cell.length_a   1.000
_cell.length_b   1.000
_cell.length_c   1.000
_cell.angle_alpha   90.00
_cell.angle_beta   90.00
_cell.angle_gamma   90.00
#
_symmetry.space_group_name_H-M   'P 1'
#
loop_
_entity.id
_entity.type
_entity.pdbx_description
1 polymer ?
#
loop_
_entity_poly.entity_id
_entity_poly.type
_entity_poly.pdbx_seq_one_letter_code
_entity_poly.pdbx_strand_id
1 'polypeptide(L)'
;MERVESGQEKYVPNILDRVVYVLGAVFLVAGLLSFFYLIPHTLNEYPIIRSIPTSYYLLVGFPLTYLYFLLLILVLVLLGFLSVYSMISGGLSLRSQRDRARKYSGLKYLAVYVLVELIISEIVSYTIPGISHEFPLNQPFGVQNFILPVSNLFGLVLEFVLVAVALVLYRSVSKSTSGTGIFGSQVPSGVSVLVSVVVSVVMVAISPSNFVLDFTSFLSYFVIGIIIIRFGFLKALAVTFASTSVDVLSYLLSPSPILESSLTIFLFIIAFFGLFSAAEIAFRAGRVQQRSAYAERQESVKAEDIRPIVENLFIRSTCPVCGNYTFYVQNDLSLKCTKCGHEIAPDARAPPNISIQILRTRRPL
;
A
#
# COMPACT_ATOMS: atom_id res chain seq x y z
N MET A 1 2.44 -16.09 -29.56
CA MET A 1 2.67 -15.84 -28.12
C MET A 1 1.33 -15.49 -27.50
N GLU A 2 0.60 -16.49 -27.03
CA GLU A 2 -0.58 -16.26 -26.21
C GLU A 2 -0.11 -15.88 -24.82
N ARG A 3 -0.48 -14.67 -24.37
CA ARG A 3 -0.39 -14.31 -22.96
C ARG A 3 -1.36 -15.22 -22.24
N VAL A 4 -0.82 -16.08 -21.36
CA VAL A 4 -1.60 -16.70 -20.30
C VAL A 4 -2.12 -15.55 -19.43
N GLU A 5 -3.36 -15.15 -19.68
CA GLU A 5 -4.10 -14.29 -18.76
C GLU A 5 -4.27 -15.07 -17.47
N SER A 6 -3.42 -14.77 -16.49
CA SER A 6 -3.56 -15.32 -15.14
C SER A 6 -4.96 -14.96 -14.66
N GLY A 7 -5.73 -16.00 -14.33
CA GLY A 7 -7.14 -15.90 -13.94
C GLY A 7 -7.34 -14.76 -12.95
N GLN A 8 -8.05 -13.72 -13.38
CA GLN A 8 -8.51 -12.67 -12.50
C GLN A 8 -9.57 -13.27 -11.58
N GLU A 9 -9.17 -13.71 -10.39
CA GLU A 9 -10.12 -13.99 -9.32
C GLU A 9 -10.95 -12.73 -9.09
N LYS A 10 -12.24 -12.83 -9.42
CA LYS A 10 -13.22 -11.78 -9.24
C LYS A 10 -13.33 -11.53 -7.73
N TYR A 11 -12.75 -10.42 -7.24
CA TYR A 11 -12.81 -10.07 -5.82
C TYR A 11 -14.27 -9.89 -5.40
N VAL A 12 -14.78 -10.85 -4.63
CA VAL A 12 -16.09 -10.75 -3.98
C VAL A 12 -15.83 -10.11 -2.60
N PRO A 13 -16.34 -8.90 -2.34
CA PRO A 13 -16.13 -8.25 -1.06
C PRO A 13 -16.83 -9.05 0.05
N ASN A 14 -16.07 -9.40 1.08
CA ASN A 14 -16.60 -10.03 2.28
C ASN A 14 -17.53 -9.05 3.02
N ILE A 15 -18.41 -9.56 3.88
CA ILE A 15 -19.31 -8.72 4.69
C ILE A 15 -18.52 -7.67 5.47
N LEU A 16 -17.37 -8.06 6.01
CA LEU A 16 -16.41 -7.18 6.68
C LEU A 16 -16.00 -5.97 5.83
N ASP A 17 -15.68 -6.19 4.54
CA ASP A 17 -15.26 -5.12 3.64
C ASP A 17 -16.38 -4.09 3.41
N ARG A 18 -17.63 -4.57 3.39
CA ARG A 18 -18.80 -3.70 3.22
C ARG A 18 -19.06 -2.87 4.48
N VAL A 19 -18.90 -3.47 5.65
CA VAL A 19 -19.07 -2.75 6.93
C VAL A 19 -17.98 -1.68 7.08
N VAL A 20 -16.71 -2.02 6.84
CA VAL A 20 -15.60 -1.05 6.83
C VAL A 20 -15.85 0.05 5.81
N TYR A 21 -16.38 -0.30 4.63
CA TYR A 21 -16.71 0.68 3.61
C TYR A 21 -17.75 1.69 4.09
N VAL A 22 -18.87 1.21 4.64
CA VAL A 22 -19.97 2.07 5.11
C VAL A 22 -19.49 2.93 6.27
N LEU A 23 -18.87 2.35 7.29
CA LEU A 23 -18.39 3.11 8.45
C LEU A 23 -17.34 4.15 8.07
N GLY A 24 -16.37 3.77 7.24
CA GLY A 24 -15.36 4.70 6.75
C GLY A 24 -15.93 5.81 5.87
N ALA A 25 -16.93 5.51 5.03
CA ALA A 25 -17.63 6.53 4.25
C ALA A 25 -18.41 7.49 5.15
N VAL A 26 -19.11 6.99 6.17
CA VAL A 26 -19.81 7.82 7.16
C VAL A 26 -18.81 8.73 7.88
N PHE A 27 -17.66 8.20 8.31
CA PHE A 27 -16.59 8.99 8.94
C PHE A 27 -16.10 10.15 8.05
N LEU A 28 -15.78 9.85 6.78
CA LEU A 28 -15.32 10.87 5.83
C LEU A 28 -16.39 11.94 5.55
N VAL A 29 -17.64 11.51 5.37
CA VAL A 29 -18.75 12.44 5.12
C VAL A 29 -19.07 13.28 6.36
N ALA A 30 -19.01 12.69 7.56
CA ALA A 30 -19.21 13.42 8.81
C ALA A 30 -18.15 14.51 8.99
N GLY A 31 -16.86 14.19 8.78
CA GLY A 31 -15.78 15.19 8.83
C GLY A 31 -15.95 16.29 7.77
N LEU A 32 -16.37 15.94 6.55
CA LEU A 32 -16.63 16.94 5.52
C LEU A 32 -17.80 17.87 5.90
N LEU A 33 -18.90 17.32 6.40
CA LEU A 33 -20.07 18.08 6.83
C LEU A 33 -19.77 18.97 8.03
N SER A 34 -18.99 18.48 9.02
CA SER A 34 -18.61 19.29 10.19
C SER A 34 -17.77 20.49 9.77
N PHE A 35 -16.81 20.31 8.84
CA PHE A 35 -16.02 21.40 8.30
C PHE A 35 -16.89 22.47 7.62
N PHE A 36 -17.82 22.07 6.74
CA PHE A 36 -18.73 22.99 6.06
C PHE A 36 -19.66 23.74 7.02
N TYR A 37 -20.17 23.04 8.03
CA TYR A 37 -21.04 23.63 9.05
C TYR A 37 -20.32 24.75 9.82
N LEU A 38 -19.01 24.61 10.06
CA LEU A 38 -18.21 25.56 10.82
C LEU A 38 -17.62 26.71 10.00
N ILE A 39 -17.77 26.74 8.67
CA ILE A 39 -17.27 27.84 7.82
C ILE A 39 -17.76 29.22 8.29
N PRO A 40 -19.05 29.44 8.61
CA PRO A 40 -19.52 30.74 9.09
C PRO A 40 -18.82 31.18 10.38
N HIS A 41 -18.55 30.26 11.30
CA HIS A 41 -17.79 30.53 12.53
C HIS A 41 -16.34 30.90 12.20
N THR A 42 -15.68 30.16 11.31
CA THR A 42 -14.34 30.46 10.82
C THR A 42 -14.25 31.86 10.20
N LEU A 43 -15.24 32.26 9.40
CA LEU A 43 -15.29 33.61 8.78
C LEU A 43 -15.44 34.72 9.83
N ASN A 44 -16.32 34.52 10.82
CA ASN A 44 -16.53 35.48 11.90
C ASN A 44 -15.30 35.65 12.79
N GLU A 45 -14.53 34.58 12.97
CA GLU A 45 -13.34 34.55 13.82
C GLU A 45 -12.03 34.93 13.07
N TYR A 46 -12.13 35.40 11.82
CA TYR A 46 -10.97 35.90 11.05
C TYR A 46 -10.07 36.87 11.83
N PRO A 47 -10.58 37.85 12.62
CA PRO A 47 -9.72 38.75 13.39
C PRO A 47 -8.81 38.01 14.38
N ILE A 48 -9.33 36.94 15.01
CA ILE A 48 -8.59 36.10 15.95
C ILE A 48 -7.55 35.28 15.18
N ILE A 49 -7.96 34.63 14.09
CA ILE A 49 -7.08 33.83 13.23
C ILE A 49 -5.91 34.67 12.71
N ARG A 50 -6.18 35.91 12.26
CA ARG A 50 -5.15 36.84 11.78
C ARG A 50 -4.13 37.22 12.85
N SER A 51 -4.53 37.26 14.12
CA SER A 51 -3.65 37.62 15.23
C SER A 51 -2.67 36.49 15.61
N ILE A 52 -2.96 35.27 15.18
CA ILE A 52 -2.12 34.11 15.47
C ILE A 52 -0.94 34.09 14.48
N PRO A 53 0.31 33.95 14.96
CA PRO A 53 1.47 33.87 14.08
C PRO A 53 1.32 32.73 13.06
N THR A 54 1.46 33.05 11.78
CA THR A 54 1.23 32.07 10.72
C THR A 54 2.21 30.90 10.74
N SER A 55 3.36 31.06 11.40
CA SER A 55 4.31 29.97 11.64
C SER A 55 3.73 28.81 12.45
N TYR A 56 2.62 29.01 13.17
CA TYR A 56 1.94 27.94 13.89
C TYR A 56 1.16 26.98 12.98
N TYR A 57 0.83 27.38 11.75
CA TYR A 57 -0.04 26.58 10.87
C TYR A 57 0.33 26.60 9.39
N LEU A 58 1.25 27.47 8.97
CA LEU A 58 1.87 27.46 7.64
C LEU A 58 3.33 27.02 7.76
N LEU A 59 3.81 26.28 6.76
CA LEU A 59 5.22 25.89 6.65
C LEU A 59 6.17 27.10 6.55
N VAL A 60 5.68 28.22 6.01
CA VAL A 60 6.44 29.46 5.83
C VAL A 60 5.62 30.64 6.35
N GLY A 61 6.23 31.49 7.18
CA GLY A 61 5.57 32.62 7.81
C GLY A 61 5.28 33.75 6.81
N PHE A 62 4.01 33.98 6.49
CA PHE A 62 3.55 35.09 5.66
C PHE A 62 2.38 35.81 6.33
N PRO A 63 2.26 37.14 6.21
CA PRO A 63 1.13 37.86 6.79
C PRO A 63 -0.20 37.40 6.17
N LEU A 64 -1.14 36.99 7.03
CA LEU A 64 -2.47 36.53 6.60
C LEU A 64 -3.39 37.71 6.22
N THR A 65 -3.35 38.10 4.95
CA THR A 65 -4.35 39.03 4.39
C THR A 65 -5.72 38.35 4.29
N TYR A 66 -6.81 39.13 4.28
CA TYR A 66 -8.17 38.59 4.20
C TYR A 66 -8.40 37.81 2.89
N LEU A 67 -7.84 38.29 1.78
CA LEU A 67 -7.90 37.59 0.50
C LEU A 67 -7.16 36.25 0.55
N TYR A 68 -5.98 36.20 1.17
CA TYR A 68 -5.23 34.96 1.33
C TYR A 68 -5.97 33.96 2.22
N PHE A 69 -6.59 34.43 3.30
CA PHE A 69 -7.46 33.63 4.17
C PHE A 69 -8.64 32.99 3.40
N LEU A 70 -9.38 33.78 2.61
CA LEU A 70 -10.48 33.26 1.79
C LEU A 70 -9.99 32.25 0.74
N LEU A 71 -8.82 32.49 0.13
CA LEU A 71 -8.22 31.55 -0.81
C LEU A 71 -7.87 30.22 -0.13
N LEU A 72 -7.31 30.25 1.08
CA LEU A 72 -7.02 29.04 1.85
C LEU A 72 -8.30 28.25 2.17
N ILE A 73 -9.38 28.92 2.56
CA ILE A 73 -10.68 28.27 2.78
C ILE A 73 -11.17 27.62 1.47
N LEU A 74 -11.11 28.33 0.35
CA LEU A 74 -11.50 27.79 -0.95
C LEU A 74 -10.68 26.56 -1.34
N VAL A 75 -9.36 26.60 -1.11
CA VAL A 75 -8.46 25.47 -1.36
C VAL A 75 -8.82 24.28 -0.46
N LEU A 76 -9.07 24.51 0.82
CA LEU A 76 -9.51 23.46 1.75
C LEU A 76 -10.85 22.84 1.34
N VAL A 77 -11.82 23.65 0.92
CA VAL A 77 -13.11 23.18 0.42
C VAL A 77 -12.93 22.29 -0.81
N LEU A 78 -12.17 22.76 -1.79
CA LEU A 78 -11.92 22.02 -3.03
C LEU A 78 -11.16 20.72 -2.77
N LEU A 79 -10.07 20.79 -2.00
CA LEU A 79 -9.25 19.63 -1.69
C LEU A 79 -9.97 18.64 -0.76
N GLY A 80 -10.74 19.12 0.21
CA GLY A 80 -11.59 18.31 1.08
C GLY A 80 -12.63 17.52 0.27
N PHE A 81 -13.34 18.20 -0.64
CA PHE A 81 -14.29 17.53 -1.52
C PHE A 81 -13.62 16.53 -2.46
N LEU A 82 -12.53 16.92 -3.13
CA LEU A 82 -11.80 16.05 -4.07
C LEU A 82 -11.19 14.83 -3.37
N SER A 83 -10.67 14.99 -2.16
CA SER A 83 -10.05 13.91 -1.38
C SER A 83 -11.09 12.88 -0.93
N VAL A 84 -12.20 13.32 -0.34
CA VAL A 84 -13.32 12.44 0.07
C VAL A 84 -13.93 11.75 -1.14
N TYR A 85 -14.17 12.50 -2.23
CA TYR A 85 -14.67 11.92 -3.48
C TYR A 85 -13.70 10.88 -4.05
N SER A 86 -12.40 11.14 -4.07
CA SER A 86 -11.37 10.18 -4.50
C SER A 86 -11.39 8.89 -3.70
N MET A 87 -11.59 8.98 -2.38
CA MET A 87 -11.64 7.82 -1.49
C MET A 87 -12.92 6.99 -1.68
N ILE A 88 -14.08 7.64 -1.83
CA ILE A 88 -15.38 6.96 -1.94
C ILE A 88 -15.66 6.46 -3.36
N SER A 89 -15.40 7.26 -4.38
CA SER A 89 -15.70 6.89 -5.78
C SER A 89 -14.62 5.98 -6.36
N GLY A 90 -13.38 6.06 -5.85
CA GLY A 90 -12.21 5.43 -6.46
C GLY A 90 -11.82 6.02 -7.82
N GLY A 91 -12.44 7.13 -8.24
CA GLY A 91 -12.45 7.61 -9.63
C GLY A 91 -11.36 8.60 -10.03
N LEU A 92 -10.47 9.01 -9.12
CA LEU A 92 -9.41 9.99 -9.42
C LEU A 92 -8.00 9.38 -9.49
N SER A 93 -7.85 8.06 -9.29
CA SER A 93 -6.59 7.39 -9.63
C SER A 93 -6.50 7.16 -11.13
N LEU A 94 -5.47 7.73 -11.77
CA LEU A 94 -5.12 7.64 -13.20
C LEU A 94 -4.87 6.22 -13.76
N ARG A 95 -5.41 5.13 -13.18
CA ARG A 95 -5.15 3.76 -13.64
C ARG A 95 -6.33 2.80 -13.40
N SER A 96 -6.98 2.40 -14.49
CA SER A 96 -8.23 1.64 -14.50
C SER A 96 -8.14 0.17 -14.01
N GLN A 97 -9.32 -0.35 -13.65
CA GLN A 97 -9.70 -1.75 -13.39
C GLN A 97 -9.09 -2.51 -12.19
N ARG A 98 -7.86 -2.20 -11.74
CA ARG A 98 -7.30 -2.74 -10.47
C ARG A 98 -7.86 -2.04 -9.21
N ASP A 99 -8.79 -1.10 -9.40
CA ASP A 99 -9.19 -0.10 -8.42
C ASP A 99 -10.35 -0.51 -7.49
N ARG A 100 -11.13 -1.55 -7.79
CA ARG A 100 -12.20 -2.00 -6.86
C ARG A 100 -11.65 -2.61 -5.57
N ALA A 101 -10.61 -3.45 -5.66
CA ALA A 101 -9.89 -3.95 -4.48
C ALA A 101 -9.20 -2.80 -3.72
N ARG A 102 -8.77 -1.75 -4.44
CA ARG A 102 -8.14 -0.55 -3.85
C ARG A 102 -9.11 0.38 -3.13
N LYS A 103 -10.39 0.39 -3.55
CA LYS A 103 -11.46 1.16 -2.90
C LYS A 103 -11.69 0.65 -1.47
N TYR A 104 -11.82 -0.66 -1.30
CA TYR A 104 -11.95 -1.27 0.02
C TYR A 104 -10.66 -1.20 0.84
N SER A 105 -9.49 -1.35 0.20
CA SER A 105 -8.23 -1.26 0.95
C SER A 105 -7.99 0.14 1.51
N GLY A 106 -8.28 1.22 0.78
CA GLY A 106 -8.08 2.58 1.31
C GLY A 106 -8.82 2.80 2.64
N LEU A 107 -10.08 2.38 2.72
CA LEU A 107 -10.90 2.54 3.93
C LEU A 107 -10.48 1.59 5.06
N LYS A 108 -9.88 0.43 4.76
CA LYS A 108 -9.21 -0.40 5.77
C LYS A 108 -8.06 0.35 6.43
N TYR A 109 -7.24 1.06 5.65
CA TYR A 109 -6.15 1.88 6.21
C TYR A 109 -6.66 3.12 6.95
N LEU A 110 -7.80 3.71 6.55
CA LEU A 110 -8.49 4.72 7.35
C LEU A 110 -8.88 4.15 8.73
N ALA A 111 -9.47 2.96 8.78
CA ALA A 111 -9.84 2.34 10.05
C ALA A 111 -8.61 2.03 10.93
N VAL A 112 -7.49 1.60 10.33
CA VAL A 112 -6.21 1.44 11.04
C VAL A 112 -5.69 2.78 11.56
N TYR A 113 -5.81 3.86 10.77
CA TYR A 113 -5.41 5.20 11.20
C TYR A 113 -6.25 5.68 12.39
N VAL A 114 -7.58 5.55 12.32
CA VAL A 114 -8.48 5.89 13.43
C VAL A 114 -8.16 5.06 14.69
N LEU A 115 -7.82 3.78 14.54
CA LEU A 115 -7.36 2.96 15.66
C LEU A 115 -6.08 3.53 16.30
N VAL A 116 -5.09 3.88 15.49
CA VAL A 116 -3.82 4.44 15.97
C VAL A 116 -4.05 5.79 16.65
N GLU A 117 -4.84 6.69 16.05
CA GLU A 117 -5.18 7.98 16.67
C GLU A 117 -5.96 7.82 17.97
N LEU A 118 -6.88 6.86 18.09
CA LEU A 118 -7.60 6.60 19.33
C LEU A 118 -6.64 6.11 20.43
N ILE A 119 -5.71 5.20 20.10
CA ILE A 119 -4.68 4.73 21.04
C ILE A 119 -3.76 5.90 21.44
N ILE A 120 -3.34 6.72 20.49
CA ILE A 120 -2.53 7.92 20.74
C ILE A 120 -3.27 8.86 21.69
N SER A 121 -4.53 9.18 21.39
CA SER A 121 -5.37 10.07 22.20
C SER A 121 -5.46 9.59 23.65
N GLU A 122 -5.67 8.29 23.85
CA GLU A 122 -5.73 7.69 25.19
C GLU A 122 -4.37 7.79 25.91
N ILE A 123 -3.26 7.40 25.26
CA ILE A 123 -1.91 7.48 25.85
C ILE A 123 -1.57 8.91 26.24
N VAL A 124 -1.86 9.87 25.37
CA VAL A 124 -1.56 11.28 25.59
C VAL A 124 -2.40 11.83 26.74
N SER A 125 -3.70 11.51 26.79
CA SER A 125 -4.59 11.97 27.87
C SER A 125 -4.13 11.50 29.25
N TYR A 126 -3.57 10.28 29.35
CA TYR A 126 -3.08 9.72 30.60
C TYR A 126 -1.71 10.29 31.02
N THR A 127 -0.86 10.62 30.03
CA THR A 127 0.54 11.01 30.29
C THR A 127 0.74 12.52 30.40
N ILE A 128 -0.07 13.31 29.69
CA ILE A 128 0.00 14.78 29.67
C ILE A 128 -1.38 15.33 30.03
N PRO A 129 -1.76 15.33 31.33
CA PRO A 129 -3.03 15.89 31.77
C PRO A 129 -3.08 17.39 31.43
N GLY A 130 -4.10 17.80 30.69
CA GLY A 130 -4.32 19.19 30.29
C GLY A 130 -3.93 19.54 28.85
N ILE A 131 -3.60 18.55 27.99
CA ILE A 131 -3.33 18.83 26.56
C ILE A 131 -4.50 19.52 25.83
N SER A 132 -5.73 19.33 26.31
CA SER A 132 -6.92 20.05 25.82
C SER A 132 -6.86 21.56 26.04
N HIS A 133 -5.94 22.05 26.88
CA HIS A 133 -5.67 23.47 27.10
C HIS A 133 -4.53 24.01 26.24
N GLU A 134 -3.87 23.16 25.44
CA GLU A 134 -2.84 23.58 24.51
C GLU A 134 -3.44 24.12 23.21
N PHE A 135 -2.68 24.97 22.53
CA PHE A 135 -3.07 25.50 21.22
C PHE A 135 -2.99 24.39 20.15
N PRO A 136 -3.93 24.32 19.18
CA PRO A 136 -5.09 25.19 18.98
C PRO A 136 -6.35 24.72 19.71
N LEU A 137 -6.30 23.65 20.49
CA LEU A 137 -7.46 23.01 21.14
C LEU A 137 -8.17 23.91 22.17
N ASN A 138 -7.46 24.91 22.70
CA ASN A 138 -8.01 25.94 23.58
C ASN A 138 -8.69 27.13 22.87
N GLN A 139 -8.70 27.16 21.53
CA GLN A 139 -9.27 28.26 20.75
C GLN A 139 -10.75 28.04 20.43
N PRO A 140 -11.50 29.08 20.02
CA PRO A 140 -12.86 28.92 19.53
C PRO A 140 -12.97 27.97 18.32
N PHE A 141 -14.15 27.38 18.12
CA PHE A 141 -14.36 26.33 17.10
C PHE A 141 -14.03 26.78 15.67
N GLY A 142 -14.30 28.03 15.30
CA GLY A 142 -14.00 28.54 13.97
C GLY A 142 -12.48 28.67 13.72
N VAL A 143 -11.72 29.03 14.75
CA VAL A 143 -10.25 29.04 14.75
C VAL A 143 -9.71 27.62 14.60
N GLN A 144 -10.21 26.66 15.39
CA GLN A 144 -9.80 25.25 15.30
C GLN A 144 -10.08 24.66 13.90
N ASN A 145 -11.28 24.92 13.38
CA ASN A 145 -11.74 24.47 12.07
C ASN A 145 -10.90 25.04 10.90
N PHE A 146 -10.17 26.14 11.13
CA PHE A 146 -9.21 26.66 10.16
C PHE A 146 -7.80 26.11 10.39
N ILE A 147 -7.29 26.24 11.61
CA ILE A 147 -5.88 25.99 11.91
C ILE A 147 -5.52 24.52 11.77
N LEU A 148 -6.37 23.60 12.26
CA LEU A 148 -6.09 22.16 12.20
C LEU A 148 -6.02 21.65 10.75
N PRO A 149 -7.02 21.90 9.87
CA PRO A 149 -6.92 21.46 8.48
C PRO A 149 -5.81 22.14 7.69
N VAL A 150 -5.53 23.44 7.93
CA VAL A 150 -4.41 24.13 7.25
C VAL A 150 -3.07 23.52 7.69
N SER A 151 -2.84 23.38 8.99
CA SER A 151 -1.62 22.77 9.53
C SER A 151 -1.41 21.37 8.98
N ASN A 152 -2.45 20.53 9.00
CA ASN A 152 -2.37 19.17 8.48
C ASN A 152 -2.16 19.12 6.96
N LEU A 153 -2.71 20.05 6.20
CA LEU A 153 -2.43 20.15 4.76
C LEU A 153 -0.95 20.41 4.51
N PHE A 154 -0.35 21.39 5.20
CA PHE A 154 1.07 21.72 5.02
C PHE A 154 1.99 20.62 5.56
N GLY A 155 1.66 20.01 6.70
CA GLY A 155 2.36 18.84 7.23
C GLY A 155 2.34 17.67 6.25
N LEU A 156 1.18 17.38 5.66
CA LEU A 156 1.03 16.32 4.65
C LEU A 156 1.80 16.64 3.36
N VAL A 157 1.84 17.91 2.93
CA VAL A 157 2.62 18.32 1.76
C VAL A 157 4.11 18.10 2.01
N LEU A 158 4.62 18.48 3.19
CA LEU A 158 6.01 18.23 3.57
C LEU A 158 6.32 16.73 3.58
N GLU A 159 5.46 15.94 4.22
CA GLU A 159 5.60 14.48 4.28
C GLU A 159 5.59 13.86 2.88
N PHE A 160 4.67 14.28 2.01
CA PHE A 160 4.60 13.83 0.62
C PHE A 160 5.89 14.13 -0.15
N VAL A 161 6.46 15.33 0.02
CA VAL A 161 7.73 15.71 -0.59
C VAL A 161 8.86 14.82 -0.10
N LEU A 162 8.95 14.58 1.22
CA LEU A 162 9.97 13.71 1.80
C LEU A 162 9.83 12.25 1.30
N VAL A 163 8.61 11.72 1.24
CA VAL A 163 8.34 10.39 0.67
C VAL A 163 8.74 10.34 -0.80
N ALA A 164 8.40 11.36 -1.60
CA ALA A 164 8.76 11.44 -3.01
C ALA A 164 10.28 11.42 -3.19
N VAL A 165 11.01 12.24 -2.42
CA VAL A 165 12.47 12.29 -2.43
C VAL A 165 13.07 10.95 -2.04
N ALA A 166 12.60 10.33 -0.95
CA ALA A 166 13.10 9.04 -0.49
C ALA A 166 12.88 7.93 -1.52
N LEU A 167 11.73 7.89 -2.20
CA LEU A 167 11.44 6.93 -3.26
C LEU A 167 12.30 7.17 -4.51
N VAL A 168 12.57 8.43 -4.86
CA VAL A 168 13.46 8.78 -5.97
C VAL A 168 14.90 8.35 -5.66
N LEU A 169 15.39 8.61 -4.45
CA LEU A 169 16.71 8.16 -3.99
C LEU A 169 16.82 6.64 -3.96
N TYR A 170 15.80 5.95 -3.47
CA TYR A 170 15.78 4.50 -3.49
C TYR A 170 15.90 3.95 -4.92
N ARG A 171 15.15 4.53 -5.88
CA ARG A 171 15.20 4.11 -7.29
C ARG A 171 16.55 4.39 -7.94
N SER A 172 17.16 5.53 -7.66
CA SER A 172 18.46 5.88 -8.23
C SER A 172 19.56 4.92 -7.74
N VAL A 173 19.52 4.55 -6.46
CA VAL A 173 20.47 3.57 -5.88
C VAL A 173 20.19 2.15 -6.37
N SER A 174 18.92 1.73 -6.44
CA SER A 174 18.57 0.35 -6.78
C SER A 174 18.71 0.02 -8.28
N LYS A 175 19.03 1.00 -9.13
CA LYS A 175 19.09 0.89 -10.61
C LYS A 175 17.85 0.24 -11.24
N SER A 176 16.70 0.28 -10.55
CA SER A 176 15.46 -0.31 -11.07
C SER A 176 14.90 0.59 -12.16
N THR A 177 15.12 0.20 -13.41
CA THR A 177 14.60 0.86 -14.62
C THR A 177 13.12 0.57 -14.88
N SER A 178 12.42 -0.06 -13.92
CA SER A 178 10.99 -0.28 -14.06
C SER A 178 10.24 1.06 -14.06
N GLY A 179 9.89 1.54 -15.28
CA GLY A 179 9.13 2.77 -15.55
C GLY A 179 7.71 2.77 -14.99
N THR A 180 7.41 1.88 -14.06
CA THR A 180 6.17 1.84 -13.29
C THR A 180 6.23 2.90 -12.19
N GLY A 181 5.22 3.78 -12.17
CA GLY A 181 5.19 5.06 -11.44
C GLY A 181 5.70 5.06 -9.99
N ILE A 182 6.14 6.23 -9.55
CA ILE A 182 6.79 6.50 -8.24
C ILE A 182 5.93 6.02 -7.05
N PHE A 183 4.61 6.02 -7.21
CA PHE A 183 3.64 5.67 -6.16
C PHE A 183 2.76 4.47 -6.54
N GLY A 184 2.23 3.78 -5.52
CA GLY A 184 1.19 2.77 -5.63
C GLY A 184 1.60 1.35 -5.22
N SER A 185 0.70 0.40 -5.44
CA SER A 185 0.86 -1.03 -5.05
C SER A 185 2.03 -1.77 -5.72
N GLN A 186 2.78 -1.10 -6.60
CA GLN A 186 3.97 -1.65 -7.27
C GLN A 186 5.23 -1.48 -6.42
N VAL A 187 5.20 -0.61 -5.40
CA VAL A 187 6.29 -0.50 -4.41
C VAL A 187 6.28 -1.75 -3.52
N PRO A 188 7.42 -2.46 -3.38
CA PRO A 188 7.52 -3.60 -2.47
C PRO A 188 7.12 -3.22 -1.04
N SER A 189 6.50 -4.15 -0.31
CA SER A 189 6.03 -3.88 1.07
C SER A 189 7.15 -3.47 2.01
N GLY A 190 8.31 -4.15 1.94
CA GLY A 190 9.48 -3.80 2.75
C GLY A 190 9.96 -2.38 2.50
N VAL A 191 9.99 -1.94 1.24
CA VAL A 191 10.40 -0.57 0.87
C VAL A 191 9.38 0.45 1.37
N SER A 192 8.09 0.16 1.23
CA SER A 192 7.05 1.09 1.73
C SER A 192 7.14 1.30 3.24
N VAL A 193 7.42 0.23 4.01
CA VAL A 193 7.59 0.33 5.47
C VAL A 193 8.86 1.10 5.80
N LEU A 194 9.99 0.75 5.17
CA LEU A 194 11.28 1.41 5.41
C LEU A 194 11.21 2.92 5.12
N VAL A 195 10.66 3.30 3.96
CA VAL A 195 10.52 4.71 3.59
C VAL A 195 9.61 5.44 4.57
N SER A 196 8.49 4.82 4.97
CA SER A 196 7.59 5.44 5.94
C SER A 196 8.27 5.66 7.29
N VAL A 197 9.03 4.68 7.80
CA VAL A 197 9.80 4.83 9.04
C VAL A 197 10.80 5.97 8.94
N VAL A 198 11.61 6.00 7.88
CA VAL A 198 12.64 7.04 7.70
C VAL A 198 12.01 8.44 7.63
N VAL A 199 10.95 8.60 6.84
CA VAL A 199 10.26 9.90 6.72
C VAL A 199 9.63 10.31 8.05
N SER A 200 9.02 9.38 8.78
CA SER A 200 8.40 9.67 10.08
C SER A 200 9.44 10.12 11.12
N VAL A 201 10.62 9.50 11.13
CA VAL A 201 11.74 9.92 12.00
C VAL A 201 12.19 11.33 11.63
N VAL A 202 12.31 11.64 10.34
CA VAL A 202 12.69 12.99 9.88
C VAL A 202 11.63 14.03 10.25
N MET A 203 10.34 13.72 10.08
CA MET A 203 9.24 14.62 10.46
C MET A 203 9.26 14.98 11.94
N VAL A 204 9.48 13.98 12.80
CA VAL A 204 9.60 14.20 14.26
C VAL A 204 10.88 14.99 14.59
N ALA A 205 12.00 14.68 13.94
CA ALA A 205 13.27 15.37 14.19
C ALA A 205 13.26 16.87 13.82
N ILE A 206 12.39 17.29 12.89
CA ILE A 206 12.24 18.69 12.49
C ILE A 206 11.48 19.50 13.55
N SER A 207 10.60 18.85 14.32
CA SER A 207 9.76 19.49 15.35
C SER A 207 9.85 18.74 16.68
N PRO A 208 11.06 18.67 17.29
CA PRO A 208 11.25 17.93 18.51
C PRO A 208 10.43 18.54 19.65
N SER A 209 9.74 17.68 20.39
CA SER A 209 8.89 18.07 21.50
C SER A 209 9.28 17.27 22.75
N ASN A 210 8.32 16.59 23.38
CA ASN A 210 8.60 15.61 24.42
C ASN A 210 8.55 14.20 23.84
N PHE A 211 9.20 13.24 24.49
CA PHE A 211 9.29 11.86 23.98
C PHE A 211 7.92 11.23 23.67
N VAL A 212 6.89 11.54 24.45
CA VAL A 212 5.54 10.97 24.24
C VAL A 212 4.86 11.56 23.01
N LEU A 213 4.90 12.88 22.83
CA LEU A 213 4.39 13.59 21.67
C LEU A 213 5.18 13.26 20.41
N ASP A 214 6.50 13.09 20.52
CA ASP A 214 7.37 12.66 19.44
C ASP A 214 7.06 11.22 19.01
N PHE A 215 6.85 10.32 19.97
CA PHE A 215 6.49 8.93 19.69
C PHE A 215 5.10 8.80 19.06
N THR A 216 4.13 9.57 19.54
CA THR A 216 2.76 9.57 19.00
C THR A 216 2.69 10.21 17.63
N SER A 217 3.39 11.33 17.42
CA SER A 217 3.57 11.95 16.10
C SER A 217 4.24 10.99 15.12
N PHE A 218 5.27 10.24 15.56
CA PHE A 218 5.91 9.21 14.76
C PHE A 218 4.91 8.15 14.28
N LEU A 219 4.04 7.65 15.16
CA LEU A 219 3.03 6.65 14.79
C LEU A 219 2.02 7.19 13.78
N SER A 220 1.58 8.44 13.94
CA SER A 220 0.65 9.09 13.01
C SER A 220 1.28 9.26 11.62
N TYR A 221 2.48 9.86 11.54
CA TYR A 221 3.25 10.01 10.29
C TYR A 221 3.56 8.64 9.66
N PHE A 222 3.83 7.61 10.46
CA PHE A 222 4.12 6.28 9.92
C PHE A 222 2.94 5.68 9.17
N VAL A 223 1.72 5.83 9.69
CA VAL A 223 0.51 5.31 9.04
C VAL A 223 0.17 6.17 7.81
N ILE A 224 0.26 7.49 7.93
CA ILE A 224 0.01 8.42 6.81
C ILE A 224 1.00 8.16 5.67
N GLY A 225 2.29 7.98 5.96
CA GLY A 225 3.32 7.67 4.96
C GLY A 225 3.04 6.38 4.20
N ILE A 226 2.55 5.34 4.88
CA ILE A 226 2.08 4.12 4.22
C ILE A 226 0.90 4.42 3.29
N ILE A 227 -0.06 5.24 3.73
CA ILE A 227 -1.21 5.62 2.92
C ILE A 227 -0.76 6.42 1.68
N ILE A 228 0.17 7.36 1.83
CA ILE A 228 0.76 8.12 0.73
C ILE A 228 1.41 7.18 -0.29
N ILE A 229 2.28 6.27 0.15
CA ILE A 229 3.02 5.37 -0.74
C ILE A 229 2.08 4.42 -1.48
N ARG A 230 1.06 3.88 -0.78
CA ARG A 230 0.16 2.84 -1.31
C ARG A 230 -0.97 3.41 -2.14
N PHE A 231 -1.51 4.56 -1.76
CA PHE A 231 -2.77 5.09 -2.26
C PHE A 231 -2.68 6.51 -2.83
N GLY A 232 -1.61 7.24 -2.52
CA GLY A 232 -1.35 8.58 -3.02
C GLY A 232 -1.85 9.69 -2.11
N PHE A 233 -1.42 10.92 -2.42
CA PHE A 233 -1.65 12.13 -1.64
C PHE A 233 -3.13 12.39 -1.31
N LEU A 234 -4.03 12.35 -2.31
CA LEU A 234 -5.45 12.69 -2.10
C LEU A 234 -6.15 11.78 -1.09
N LYS A 235 -5.74 10.50 -0.97
CA LYS A 235 -6.35 9.58 -0.01
C LYS A 235 -5.78 9.77 1.39
N ALA A 236 -4.50 10.09 1.50
CA ALA A 236 -3.92 10.51 2.77
C ALA A 236 -4.55 11.81 3.27
N LEU A 237 -4.78 12.77 2.35
CA LEU A 237 -5.46 14.01 2.65
C LEU A 237 -6.90 13.80 3.13
N ALA A 238 -7.64 12.87 2.53
CA ALA A 238 -8.99 12.55 2.98
C ALA A 238 -9.02 12.04 4.43
N VAL A 239 -8.04 11.20 4.77
CA VAL A 239 -7.90 10.60 6.11
C VAL A 239 -7.57 11.68 7.14
N THR A 240 -6.54 12.49 6.88
CA THR A 240 -6.12 13.54 7.82
C THR A 240 -7.16 14.65 7.95
N PHE A 241 -7.79 15.06 6.84
CA PHE A 241 -8.85 16.07 6.83
C PHE A 241 -10.09 15.61 7.60
N ALA A 242 -10.53 14.37 7.39
CA ALA A 242 -11.68 13.85 8.11
C ALA A 242 -11.37 13.67 9.60
N SER A 243 -10.17 13.21 9.96
CA SER A 243 -9.75 13.07 11.35
C SER A 243 -9.78 14.40 12.08
N THR A 244 -9.13 15.44 11.56
CA THR A 244 -9.15 16.76 12.21
C THR A 244 -10.54 17.34 12.34
N SER A 245 -11.38 17.16 11.32
CA SER A 245 -12.75 17.67 11.35
C SER A 245 -13.64 16.89 12.31
N VAL A 246 -13.33 15.62 12.57
CA VAL A 246 -13.97 14.80 13.60
C VAL A 246 -13.46 15.16 15.01
N ASP A 247 -12.19 15.53 15.15
CA ASP A 247 -11.66 16.06 16.40
C ASP A 247 -12.37 17.36 16.78
N VAL A 248 -12.51 18.30 15.84
CA VAL A 248 -13.29 19.53 16.08
C VAL A 248 -14.77 19.21 16.38
N LEU A 249 -15.33 18.20 15.72
CA LEU A 249 -16.70 17.75 15.99
C LEU A 249 -16.84 17.19 17.41
N SER A 250 -15.86 16.47 17.95
CA SER A 250 -15.94 15.93 19.31
C SER A 250 -16.03 17.06 20.34
N TYR A 251 -15.22 18.11 20.19
CA TYR A 251 -15.31 19.31 21.03
C TYR A 251 -16.65 20.04 20.88
N LEU A 252 -17.18 20.15 19.66
CA LEU A 252 -18.49 20.76 19.41
C LEU A 252 -19.63 19.99 20.10
N LEU A 253 -19.51 18.66 20.18
CA LEU A 253 -20.52 17.80 20.79
C LEU A 253 -20.36 17.62 22.31
N SER A 254 -19.23 18.04 22.89
CA SER A 254 -18.95 17.95 24.34
C SER A 254 -20.03 18.55 25.28
N PRO A 255 -20.81 19.59 24.91
CA PRO A 255 -21.90 20.05 25.77
C PRO A 255 -23.06 19.05 25.89
N SER A 256 -23.16 18.09 24.97
CA SER A 256 -24.21 17.07 24.92
C SER A 256 -23.63 15.68 25.16
N PRO A 257 -23.74 15.13 26.39
CA PRO A 257 -23.09 13.87 26.75
C PRO A 257 -23.59 12.68 25.90
N ILE A 258 -24.84 12.75 25.41
CA ILE A 258 -25.43 11.72 24.54
C ILE A 258 -24.74 11.73 23.17
N LEU A 259 -24.55 12.92 22.58
CA LEU A 259 -23.95 13.05 21.25
C LEU A 259 -22.46 12.72 21.30
N GLU A 260 -21.75 13.21 22.32
CA GLU A 260 -20.35 12.86 22.57
C GLU A 260 -20.17 11.34 22.73
N SER A 261 -20.98 10.70 23.58
CA SER A 261 -20.95 9.24 23.76
C SER A 261 -21.22 8.49 22.46
N SER A 262 -22.14 8.98 21.64
CA SER A 262 -22.47 8.36 20.35
C SER A 262 -21.31 8.42 19.35
N LEU A 263 -20.59 9.56 19.29
CA LEU A 263 -19.40 9.72 18.46
C LEU A 263 -18.28 8.81 18.95
N THR A 264 -18.06 8.74 20.27
CA THR A 264 -17.06 7.87 20.88
C THR A 264 -17.34 6.40 20.58
N ILE A 265 -18.58 5.92 20.75
CA ILE A 265 -18.98 4.55 20.39
C ILE A 265 -18.72 4.29 18.90
N PHE A 266 -19.07 5.23 18.02
CA PHE A 266 -18.83 5.11 16.59
C PHE A 266 -17.33 4.99 16.26
N LEU A 267 -16.48 5.81 16.88
CA LEU A 267 -15.02 5.75 16.74
C LEU A 267 -14.45 4.42 17.24
N PHE A 268 -14.93 3.92 18.38
CA PHE A 268 -14.54 2.60 18.89
C PHE A 268 -14.92 1.46 17.93
N ILE A 269 -16.11 1.51 17.33
CA ILE A 269 -16.53 0.51 16.34
C ILE A 269 -15.60 0.55 15.12
N ILE A 270 -15.26 1.74 14.61
CA ILE A 270 -14.31 1.88 13.49
C ILE A 270 -12.93 1.35 13.87
N ALA A 271 -12.41 1.74 15.03
CA ALA A 271 -11.11 1.31 15.53
C ALA A 271 -11.03 -0.21 15.69
N PHE A 272 -12.12 -0.84 16.18
CA PHE A 272 -12.24 -2.30 16.25
C PHE A 272 -12.11 -2.96 14.88
N PHE A 273 -12.78 -2.42 13.85
CA PHE A 273 -12.59 -2.89 12.48
C PHE A 273 -11.19 -2.56 11.92
N GLY A 274 -10.56 -1.50 12.40
CA GLY A 274 -9.15 -1.17 12.16
C GLY A 274 -8.23 -2.29 12.64
N LEU A 275 -8.49 -2.85 13.83
CA LEU A 275 -7.70 -3.96 14.38
C LEU A 275 -7.78 -5.21 13.49
N PHE A 276 -8.98 -5.59 13.06
CA PHE A 276 -9.16 -6.71 12.11
C PHE A 276 -8.44 -6.44 10.78
N SER A 277 -8.50 -5.20 10.30
CA SER A 277 -7.84 -4.80 9.06
C SER A 277 -6.31 -4.88 9.20
N ALA A 278 -5.75 -4.42 10.31
CA ALA A 278 -4.32 -4.52 10.61
C ALA A 278 -3.86 -5.98 10.69
N ALA A 279 -4.61 -6.83 11.41
CA ALA A 279 -4.33 -8.26 11.50
C ALA A 279 -4.36 -8.92 10.12
N GLU A 280 -5.38 -8.65 9.31
CA GLU A 280 -5.49 -9.18 7.94
C GLU A 280 -4.31 -8.75 7.07
N ILE A 281 -3.89 -7.48 7.15
CA ILE A 281 -2.73 -6.96 6.42
C ILE A 281 -1.45 -7.68 6.84
N ALA A 282 -1.24 -7.87 8.16
CA ALA A 282 -0.08 -8.57 8.70
C ALA A 282 -0.03 -10.05 8.25
N PHE A 283 -1.15 -10.77 8.33
CA PHE A 283 -1.22 -12.18 7.90
C PHE A 283 -1.02 -12.35 6.40
N ARG A 284 -1.54 -11.42 5.58
CA ARG A 284 -1.32 -11.46 4.12
C ARG A 284 0.14 -11.17 3.76
N ALA A 285 0.79 -10.24 4.45
CA ALA A 285 2.22 -9.96 4.25
C ALA A 285 3.08 -11.21 4.52
N GLY A 286 2.81 -11.94 5.60
CA GLY A 286 3.52 -13.18 5.93
C GLY A 286 3.38 -14.28 4.87
N ARG A 287 2.18 -14.47 4.31
CA ARG A 287 1.95 -15.49 3.27
C ARG A 287 2.57 -15.14 1.93
N VAL A 288 2.59 -13.85 1.55
CA VAL A 288 3.22 -13.40 0.30
C VAL A 288 4.73 -13.58 0.38
N GLN A 289 5.35 -13.28 1.52
CA GLN A 289 6.79 -13.47 1.74
C GLN A 289 7.20 -14.94 1.73
N GLN A 290 6.37 -15.83 2.27
CA GLN A 290 6.60 -17.28 2.18
C GLN A 290 6.49 -17.79 0.73
N ARG A 291 5.54 -17.29 -0.06
CA ARG A 291 5.40 -17.67 -1.47
C ARG A 291 6.55 -17.14 -2.33
N SER A 292 7.02 -15.92 -2.10
CA SER A 292 8.16 -15.36 -2.84
C SER A 292 9.46 -16.11 -2.48
N ALA A 293 9.68 -16.44 -1.20
CA ALA A 293 10.83 -17.23 -0.78
C ALA A 293 10.81 -18.66 -1.35
N TYR A 294 9.62 -19.25 -1.50
CA TYR A 294 9.47 -20.56 -2.15
C TYR A 294 9.69 -20.49 -3.66
N ALA A 295 9.21 -19.42 -4.33
CA ALA A 295 9.41 -19.20 -5.76
C ALA A 295 10.89 -18.93 -6.08
N GLU A 296 11.58 -18.13 -5.27
CA GLU A 296 13.00 -17.84 -5.41
C GLU A 296 13.86 -19.10 -5.16
N ARG A 297 13.47 -19.95 -4.20
CA ARG A 297 14.06 -21.30 -4.05
C ARG A 297 13.79 -22.22 -5.23
N GLN A 298 12.61 -22.15 -5.86
CA GLN A 298 12.32 -22.95 -7.06
C GLN A 298 13.05 -22.45 -8.30
N GLU A 299 13.30 -21.14 -8.43
CA GLU A 299 14.13 -20.56 -9.48
C GLU A 299 15.62 -20.90 -9.28
N SER A 300 16.12 -20.89 -8.05
CA SER A 300 17.50 -21.32 -7.76
C SER A 300 17.70 -22.83 -8.00
N VAL A 301 16.67 -23.66 -7.77
CA VAL A 301 16.71 -25.11 -8.04
C VAL A 301 16.59 -25.43 -9.55
N LYS A 302 15.95 -24.56 -10.35
CA LYS A 302 15.90 -24.72 -11.82
C LYS A 302 17.16 -24.28 -12.55
N ALA A 303 18.05 -23.51 -11.90
CA ALA A 303 19.32 -23.05 -12.48
C ALA A 303 20.44 -24.11 -12.40
N GLU A 304 20.24 -25.21 -11.68
CA GLU A 304 21.17 -26.32 -11.58
C GLU A 304 20.56 -27.56 -12.26
N ASP A 305 20.33 -27.47 -13.57
CA ASP A 305 20.04 -28.62 -14.43
C ASP A 305 21.34 -29.43 -14.59
N ILE A 306 21.77 -30.10 -13.51
CA ILE A 306 22.74 -31.21 -13.59
C ILE A 306 21.96 -32.36 -14.23
N ARG A 307 21.82 -32.29 -15.57
CA ARG A 307 21.51 -33.48 -16.33
C ARG A 307 22.76 -34.36 -16.27
N PRO A 308 22.69 -35.60 -15.74
CA PRO A 308 23.73 -36.54 -16.05
C PRO A 308 23.75 -36.69 -17.57
N ILE A 309 24.86 -36.28 -18.19
CA ILE A 309 25.13 -36.55 -19.60
C ILE A 309 25.31 -38.08 -19.67
N VAL A 310 24.23 -38.80 -19.96
CA VAL A 310 24.30 -40.22 -20.31
C VAL A 310 24.76 -40.26 -21.76
N GLU A 311 26.08 -40.24 -21.95
CA GLU A 311 26.71 -40.00 -23.26
C GLU A 311 26.64 -41.19 -24.22
N ASN A 312 26.06 -42.34 -23.84
CA ASN A 312 26.01 -43.52 -24.72
C ASN A 312 24.74 -44.36 -24.50
N LEU A 313 23.63 -43.95 -25.12
CA LEU A 313 22.49 -44.84 -25.39
C LEU A 313 22.56 -45.25 -26.87
N PHE A 314 23.32 -46.31 -27.15
CA PHE A 314 23.38 -46.93 -28.47
C PHE A 314 22.15 -47.82 -28.67
N ILE A 315 21.06 -47.28 -29.20
CA ILE A 315 19.92 -48.09 -29.64
C ILE A 315 19.92 -48.10 -31.18
N ARG A 316 20.23 -49.27 -31.77
CA ARG A 316 19.97 -49.53 -33.19
C ARG A 316 18.45 -49.43 -33.41
N SER A 317 17.99 -48.52 -34.26
CA SER A 317 16.57 -48.41 -34.58
C SER A 317 16.04 -49.55 -35.45
N THR A 318 16.92 -50.40 -36.04
CA THR A 318 16.51 -51.49 -36.93
C THR A 318 17.46 -52.71 -36.90
N CYS A 319 16.92 -53.91 -37.04
CA CYS A 319 17.63 -55.18 -37.15
C CYS A 319 18.39 -55.25 -38.48
N PRO A 320 19.70 -55.57 -38.50
CA PRO A 320 20.50 -55.57 -39.73
C PRO A 320 20.08 -56.65 -40.74
N VAL A 321 19.39 -57.70 -40.28
CA VAL A 321 19.01 -58.84 -41.13
C VAL A 321 17.64 -58.65 -41.77
N CYS A 322 16.69 -58.02 -41.08
CA CYS A 322 15.29 -57.96 -41.54
C CYS A 322 14.64 -56.58 -41.45
N GLY A 323 15.39 -55.55 -41.04
CA GLY A 323 14.91 -54.17 -40.92
C GLY A 323 13.90 -53.92 -39.78
N ASN A 324 13.55 -54.93 -38.99
CA ASN A 324 12.58 -54.80 -37.90
C ASN A 324 13.12 -53.94 -36.74
N TYR A 325 12.26 -53.16 -36.10
CA TYR A 325 12.61 -52.18 -35.06
C TYR A 325 12.26 -52.64 -33.64
N THR A 326 11.74 -53.87 -33.48
CA THR A 326 11.35 -54.43 -32.19
C THR A 326 12.32 -55.55 -31.76
N PHE A 327 12.76 -55.49 -30.51
CA PHE A 327 13.73 -56.42 -29.91
C PHE A 327 13.28 -56.86 -28.51
N TYR A 328 13.58 -58.11 -28.15
CA TYR A 328 13.57 -58.58 -26.77
C TYR A 328 14.97 -58.43 -26.16
N VAL A 329 15.04 -57.86 -24.96
CA VAL A 329 16.29 -57.74 -24.19
C VAL A 329 16.47 -59.02 -23.38
N GLN A 330 17.60 -59.71 -23.55
CA GLN A 330 17.95 -60.88 -22.77
C GLN A 330 18.68 -60.49 -21.46
N ASN A 331 18.85 -61.46 -20.56
CA ASN A 331 19.48 -61.25 -19.25
C ASN A 331 20.96 -60.86 -19.34
N ASP A 332 21.64 -61.17 -20.45
CA ASP A 332 23.03 -60.81 -20.75
C ASP A 332 23.14 -59.46 -21.49
N LEU A 333 22.04 -58.69 -21.56
CA LEU A 333 21.91 -57.42 -22.28
C LEU A 333 22.05 -57.53 -23.80
N SER A 334 22.02 -58.73 -24.36
CA SER A 334 21.91 -58.92 -25.82
C SER A 334 20.48 -58.60 -26.31
N LEU A 335 20.38 -58.14 -27.56
CA LEU A 335 19.11 -57.81 -28.20
C LEU A 335 18.72 -58.88 -29.22
N LYS A 336 17.57 -59.54 -29.02
CA LYS A 336 17.03 -60.53 -29.96
C LYS A 336 15.90 -59.93 -30.78
N CYS A 337 16.03 -59.92 -32.10
CA CYS A 337 14.98 -59.42 -32.99
C CYS A 337 13.71 -60.28 -32.89
N THR A 338 12.55 -59.66 -32.66
CA THR A 338 11.27 -60.38 -32.53
C THR A 338 10.84 -61.08 -33.83
N LYS A 339 11.27 -60.57 -34.99
CA LYS A 339 10.82 -61.03 -36.31
C LYS A 339 11.67 -62.15 -36.89
N CYS A 340 12.99 -62.08 -36.76
CA CYS A 340 13.91 -63.07 -37.36
C CYS A 340 14.75 -63.83 -36.33
N GLY A 341 14.62 -63.52 -35.04
CA GLY A 341 15.38 -64.18 -33.97
C GLY A 341 16.88 -63.86 -33.96
N HIS A 342 17.36 -62.97 -34.83
CA HIS A 342 18.77 -62.58 -34.89
C HIS A 342 19.20 -61.86 -33.60
N GLU A 343 20.32 -62.29 -33.03
CA GLU A 343 20.85 -61.79 -31.76
C GLU A 343 21.98 -60.80 -32.01
N ILE A 344 21.92 -59.66 -31.32
CA ILE A 344 22.91 -58.58 -31.39
C ILE A 344 23.63 -58.55 -30.05
N ALA A 345 24.95 -58.74 -30.11
CA ALA A 345 25.81 -58.71 -28.93
C ALA A 345 25.79 -57.32 -28.24
N PRO A 346 25.94 -57.27 -26.90
CA PRO A 346 25.87 -56.04 -26.12
C PRO A 346 26.93 -54.99 -26.49
N ASP A 347 28.02 -55.41 -27.12
CA ASP A 347 29.19 -54.60 -27.52
C ASP A 347 29.25 -54.29 -29.02
N ALA A 348 28.21 -54.65 -29.79
CA ALA A 348 28.21 -54.53 -31.25
C ALA A 348 28.22 -53.07 -31.77
N ARG A 349 29.42 -52.49 -31.94
CA ARG A 349 29.64 -51.15 -32.52
C ARG A 349 29.46 -51.16 -34.04
N ALA A 350 28.52 -50.38 -34.56
CA ALA A 350 28.30 -50.16 -35.99
C ALA A 350 27.98 -48.67 -36.25
N PRO A 351 28.19 -48.13 -37.47
CA PRO A 351 28.06 -46.70 -37.72
C PRO A 351 26.63 -46.16 -37.47
N PRO A 352 26.50 -44.94 -36.93
CA PRO A 352 25.22 -44.36 -36.53
C PRO A 352 24.34 -43.99 -37.73
N ASN A 353 23.05 -44.33 -37.68
CA ASN A 353 22.08 -44.13 -38.77
C ASN A 353 21.19 -42.87 -38.61
N ILE A 354 21.50 -41.96 -37.67
CA ILE A 354 20.69 -40.75 -37.44
C ILE A 354 21.62 -39.55 -37.23
N SER A 355 21.49 -38.53 -38.08
CA SER A 355 21.99 -37.18 -37.83
C SER A 355 20.87 -36.36 -37.18
N ILE A 356 21.10 -35.87 -35.97
CA ILE A 356 20.18 -34.93 -35.31
C ILE A 356 20.60 -33.51 -35.75
N GLN A 357 19.82 -32.89 -36.64
CA GLN A 357 19.98 -31.46 -36.93
C GLN A 357 19.28 -30.64 -35.83
N ILE A 358 20.07 -29.93 -35.02
CA ILE A 358 19.56 -28.91 -34.11
C ILE A 358 19.19 -27.68 -34.94
N LEU A 359 17.90 -27.48 -35.18
CA LEU A 359 17.39 -26.24 -35.80
C LEU A 359 17.60 -25.07 -34.83
N ARG A 360 18.66 -24.28 -35.05
CA ARG A 360 18.79 -22.93 -34.47
C ARG A 360 17.75 -22.03 -35.13
N THR A 361 16.64 -21.77 -34.45
CA THR A 361 15.74 -20.67 -34.78
C THR A 361 16.46 -19.34 -34.51
N ARG A 362 17.17 -18.83 -35.53
CA ARG A 362 17.57 -17.42 -35.56
C ARG A 362 16.30 -16.59 -35.70
N ARG A 363 15.98 -15.78 -34.69
CA ARG A 363 15.04 -14.66 -34.83
C ARG A 363 15.64 -13.66 -35.83
N PRO A 364 14.89 -13.15 -36.83
CA PRO A 364 15.34 -11.99 -37.57
C PRO A 364 15.36 -10.75 -36.66
N LEU A 365 16.36 -9.90 -36.91
CA LEU A 365 16.60 -8.60 -36.27
C LEU A 365 15.41 -7.65 -36.44
#